data_AF-A0A093J7P3-F1
#
_entry.id   AF-A0A093J7P3-F1
#
_cell.length_a   1.000
_cell.length_b   1.000
_cell.length_c   1.000
_cell.angle_alpha   90.00
_cell.angle_beta   90.00
_cell.angle_gamma   90.00
#
_symmetry.space_group_name_H-M   'P 1'
#
loop_
_entity.id
_entity.type
_entity.pdbx_description
1 polymer ?
#
loop_
_entity_poly.entity_id
_entity_poly.type
_entity_poly.pdbx_seq_one_letter_code
_entity_poly.pdbx_strand_id
1 'polypeptide(L)'
;LKVNFGTPEFLAPEVVNYDFVSFPTDMWSVGVITYMLLSGLSPFLGETDAETMNYVVNCSWDFDAEAFEQLSEEAKDFISRLLVKEKSCRMSATQCLKHEWLNNLPAKAKKSKLRLKSQLLLQSYMAHRKWK
;
A
#
# COMPACT_ATOMS: atom_id res chain seq x y z
N LEU A 1 -26.83 6.39 8.84
CA LEU A 1 -26.33 5.00 8.87
C LEU A 1 -24.81 5.06 8.81
N LYS A 2 -24.11 4.77 9.92
CA LYS A 2 -22.65 4.67 9.97
C LYS A 2 -22.26 3.32 9.35
N VAL A 3 -21.74 3.38 8.15
CA VAL A 3 -21.30 2.23 7.36
C VAL A 3 -19.88 1.89 7.82
N ASN A 4 -19.75 0.96 8.78
CA ASN A 4 -18.46 0.35 9.14
C ASN A 4 -18.06 -0.65 8.06
N PHE A 5 -17.56 -0.20 6.92
CA PHE A 5 -17.08 -1.09 5.87
C PHE A 5 -15.59 -0.88 5.66
N GLY A 6 -14.80 -1.89 6.00
CA GLY A 6 -13.38 -1.98 5.68
C GLY A 6 -12.46 -2.06 6.90
N THR A 7 -11.21 -2.43 6.64
CA THR A 7 -10.13 -2.19 7.59
C THR A 7 -9.65 -0.76 7.32
N PRO A 8 -9.62 0.14 8.33
CA PRO A 8 -9.35 1.55 8.12
C PRO A 8 -8.09 1.84 7.29
N GLU A 9 -7.04 1.03 7.45
CA GLU A 9 -5.76 1.17 6.74
C GLU A 9 -5.82 0.95 5.21
N PHE A 10 -6.86 0.29 4.68
CA PHE A 10 -7.03 0.08 3.23
C PHE A 10 -7.94 1.13 2.58
N LEU A 11 -8.64 1.94 3.38
CA LEU A 11 -9.54 2.95 2.87
C LEU A 11 -8.74 4.12 2.28
N ALA A 12 -9.15 4.59 1.12
CA ALA A 12 -8.56 5.78 0.52
C ALA A 12 -9.00 7.05 1.28
N PRO A 13 -8.21 8.15 1.26
CA PRO A 13 -8.54 9.40 1.95
C PRO A 13 -9.93 9.93 1.64
N GLU A 14 -10.35 9.86 0.37
CA GLU A 14 -11.68 10.27 -0.07
C GLU A 14 -12.82 9.43 0.53
N VAL A 15 -12.56 8.15 0.82
CA VAL A 15 -13.58 7.26 1.43
C VAL A 15 -13.76 7.65 2.90
N VAL A 16 -12.65 7.91 3.60
CA VAL A 16 -12.68 8.37 4.99
C VAL A 16 -13.35 9.74 5.12
N ASN A 17 -13.13 10.63 4.15
CA ASN A 17 -13.74 11.97 4.11
C ASN A 17 -15.18 12.00 3.59
N TYR A 18 -15.76 10.86 3.18
CA TYR A 18 -17.07 10.78 2.55
C TYR A 18 -17.19 11.59 1.24
N ASP A 19 -16.08 11.73 0.50
CA ASP A 19 -16.02 12.35 -0.82
C ASP A 19 -16.40 11.37 -1.93
N PHE A 20 -16.59 11.89 -3.15
CA PHE A 20 -16.87 11.06 -4.33
C PHE A 20 -15.75 10.05 -4.61
N VAL A 21 -16.11 8.77 -4.68
CA VAL A 21 -15.22 7.68 -5.07
C VAL A 21 -15.20 7.48 -6.59
N SER A 22 -14.10 6.96 -7.12
CA SER A 22 -13.91 6.70 -8.56
C SER A 22 -12.78 5.68 -8.77
N PHE A 23 -12.40 5.36 -10.02
CA PHE A 23 -11.35 4.36 -10.28
C PHE A 23 -10.00 4.60 -9.54
N PRO A 24 -9.50 5.84 -9.36
CA PRO A 24 -8.31 6.10 -8.53
C PRO A 24 -8.44 5.71 -7.05
N THR A 25 -9.66 5.50 -6.55
CA THR A 25 -9.92 5.01 -5.19
C THR A 25 -9.39 3.59 -5.02
N ASP A 26 -9.62 2.70 -5.99
CA ASP A 26 -9.07 1.34 -5.96
C ASP A 26 -7.54 1.33 -6.05
N MET A 27 -6.98 2.30 -6.79
CA MET A 27 -5.53 2.43 -6.97
C MET A 27 -4.80 2.76 -5.65
N TRP A 28 -5.46 3.42 -4.70
CA TRP A 28 -4.93 3.58 -3.34
C TRP A 28 -4.71 2.21 -2.67
N SER A 29 -5.74 1.36 -2.69
CA SER A 29 -5.66 0.02 -2.10
C SER A 29 -4.58 -0.84 -2.78
N VAL A 30 -4.37 -0.69 -4.09
CA VAL A 30 -3.23 -1.33 -4.79
C VAL A 30 -1.89 -0.86 -4.20
N GLY A 31 -1.74 0.44 -3.92
CA GLY A 31 -0.55 0.98 -3.25
C GLY A 31 -0.33 0.37 -1.87
N VAL A 32 -1.38 0.32 -1.03
CA VAL A 32 -1.31 -0.25 0.32
C VAL A 32 -0.94 -1.73 0.27
N ILE A 33 -1.61 -2.52 -0.57
CA ILE A 33 -1.33 -3.95 -0.73
C ILE A 33 0.09 -4.17 -1.24
N THR A 34 0.55 -3.36 -2.19
CA THR A 34 1.93 -3.48 -2.71
C THR A 34 2.96 -3.22 -1.62
N TYR A 35 2.77 -2.16 -0.82
CA TYR A 35 3.63 -1.88 0.34
C TYR A 35 3.66 -3.08 1.30
N MET A 36 2.49 -3.64 1.64
CA MET A 36 2.38 -4.80 2.53
C MET A 36 3.02 -6.06 1.94
N LEU A 37 2.89 -6.33 0.65
CA LEU A 37 3.50 -7.51 0.04
C LEU A 37 5.02 -7.44 0.07
N LEU A 38 5.59 -6.24 -0.06
CA LEU A 38 7.03 -6.02 -0.10
C LEU A 38 7.67 -5.94 1.29
N SER A 39 7.01 -5.31 2.26
CA SER A 39 7.53 -5.10 3.61
C SER A 39 6.96 -6.07 4.65
N GLY A 40 5.71 -6.47 4.48
CA GLY A 40 4.90 -7.15 5.49
C GLY A 40 4.35 -6.25 6.59
N LEU A 41 4.51 -4.93 6.44
CA LEU A 41 4.01 -3.89 7.33
C LEU A 41 2.87 -3.13 6.65
N SER A 42 1.99 -2.51 7.43
CA SER A 42 0.95 -1.61 6.91
C SER A 42 1.46 -0.16 6.93
N PRO A 43 1.31 0.61 5.83
CA PRO A 43 1.85 1.98 5.76
C PRO A 43 1.11 2.99 6.63
N PHE A 44 -0.12 2.68 7.07
CA PHE A 44 -0.98 3.61 7.80
C PHE A 44 -1.50 3.08 9.14
N LEU A 45 -1.15 1.84 9.53
CA LEU A 45 -1.67 1.25 10.75
C LEU A 45 -1.09 1.95 11.99
N GLY A 46 -1.94 2.65 12.73
CA GLY A 46 -1.64 3.19 14.06
C GLY A 46 -2.11 2.28 15.19
N GLU A 47 -1.88 2.71 16.43
CA GLU A 47 -2.31 2.00 17.66
C GLU A 47 -3.85 2.00 17.80
N THR A 48 -4.51 2.98 17.19
CA THR A 48 -5.98 3.10 17.20
C THR A 48 -6.54 3.30 15.79
N ASP A 49 -7.82 2.99 15.60
CA ASP A 49 -8.53 3.27 14.33
C ASP A 49 -8.52 4.78 14.02
N ALA A 50 -8.61 5.64 15.04
CA ALA A 50 -8.57 7.08 14.88
C ALA A 50 -7.20 7.57 14.38
N GLU A 51 -6.12 7.02 14.93
CA GLU A 51 -4.76 7.31 14.48
C GLU A 51 -4.53 6.81 13.05
N THR A 52 -4.98 5.58 12.75
CA THR A 52 -4.92 5.00 11.40
C THR A 52 -5.64 5.89 10.38
N MET A 53 -6.86 6.33 10.69
CA MET A 53 -7.61 7.24 9.84
C MET A 53 -6.89 8.59 9.67
N ASN A 54 -6.25 9.11 10.72
CA ASN A 54 -5.47 10.34 10.65
C ASN A 54 -4.26 10.20 9.72
N TYR A 55 -3.55 9.07 9.75
CA TYR A 55 -2.45 8.80 8.81
C TYR A 55 -2.94 8.69 7.38
N VAL A 56 -4.06 8.00 7.14
CA VAL A 56 -4.71 7.90 5.81
C VAL A 56 -5.09 9.30 5.29
N VAL A 57 -5.86 10.08 6.05
CA VAL A 57 -6.38 11.40 5.60
C VAL A 57 -5.26 12.40 5.34
N ASN A 58 -4.17 12.33 6.11
CA ASN A 58 -3.01 13.18 5.91
C ASN A 58 -2.02 12.61 4.88
N CYS A 59 -2.23 11.39 4.39
CA CYS A 59 -1.28 10.66 3.55
C CYS A 59 0.12 10.65 4.19
N SER A 60 0.14 10.38 5.50
CA SER A 60 1.34 10.35 6.33
C SER A 60 1.85 8.92 6.41
N TRP A 61 2.85 8.61 5.60
CA TRP A 61 3.54 7.31 5.54
C TRP A 61 4.95 7.53 5.00
N ASP A 62 5.84 6.58 5.26
CA ASP A 62 7.18 6.53 4.70
C ASP A 62 7.59 5.08 4.39
N PHE A 63 8.79 4.91 3.84
CA PHE A 63 9.37 3.58 3.65
C PHE A 63 10.15 3.20 4.90
N ASP A 64 9.71 2.12 5.56
CA ASP A 64 10.45 1.54 6.68
C ASP A 64 11.90 1.19 6.24
N ALA A 65 12.88 1.74 6.96
CA ALA A 65 14.28 1.70 6.56
C ALA A 65 14.82 0.27 6.46
N GLU A 66 14.41 -0.64 7.37
CA GLU A 66 14.87 -2.03 7.36
C GLU A 66 14.15 -2.84 6.27
N ALA A 67 12.82 -2.70 6.17
CA ALA A 67 12.02 -3.48 5.24
C ALA A 67 12.29 -3.11 3.77
N PHE A 68 12.65 -1.85 3.50
CA PHE A 68 12.89 -1.33 2.15
C PHE A 68 14.38 -1.17 1.78
N GLU A 69 15.32 -1.54 2.66
CA GLU A 69 16.76 -1.42 2.41
C GLU A 69 17.19 -2.10 1.09
N GLN A 70 16.69 -3.32 0.84
CA GLN A 70 17.09 -4.14 -0.30
C GLN A 70 16.10 -4.10 -1.46
N LEU A 71 15.05 -3.29 -1.37
CA LEU A 71 14.04 -3.15 -2.41
C LEU A 71 14.48 -2.12 -3.45
N SER A 72 14.15 -2.40 -4.71
CA SER A 72 14.59 -1.56 -5.81
C SER A 72 13.90 -0.19 -5.79
N GLU A 73 14.58 0.83 -6.28
CA GLU A 73 14.02 2.20 -6.32
C GLU A 73 12.77 2.27 -7.20
N GLU A 74 12.65 1.44 -8.24
CA GLU A 74 11.43 1.37 -9.05
C GLU A 74 10.24 0.81 -8.26
N ALA A 75 10.47 -0.06 -7.27
CA ALA A 75 9.41 -0.54 -6.39
C ALA A 75 8.89 0.57 -5.49
N LYS A 76 9.81 1.38 -4.94
CA LYS A 76 9.50 2.54 -4.11
C LYS A 76 8.76 3.61 -4.93
N ASP A 77 9.24 3.92 -6.14
CA ASP A 77 8.56 4.85 -7.07
C ASP A 77 7.15 4.36 -7.46
N PHE A 78 6.97 3.05 -7.66
CA PHE A 78 5.65 2.50 -7.96
C PHE A 78 4.65 2.74 -6.81
N ILE A 79 5.07 2.51 -5.56
CA ILE A 79 4.24 2.72 -4.37
C ILE A 79 3.96 4.22 -4.18
N SER A 80 4.97 5.08 -4.29
CA SER A 80 4.83 6.53 -4.06
C SER A 80 3.87 7.19 -5.04
N ARG A 81 3.79 6.69 -6.28
CA ARG A 81 2.84 7.16 -7.30
C ARG A 81 1.41 6.64 -7.14
N LEU A 82 1.19 5.69 -6.23
CA LEU A 82 -0.14 5.16 -5.88
C LEU A 82 -0.66 5.74 -4.57
N LEU A 83 0.21 5.84 -3.56
CA LEU A 83 -0.11 6.41 -2.25
C LEU A 83 0.02 7.94 -2.26
N VAL A 84 -0.79 8.58 -3.10
CA VAL A 84 -0.88 10.04 -3.25
C VAL A 84 -2.25 10.50 -2.74
N LYS A 85 -2.30 11.56 -1.93
CA LYS A 85 -3.55 12.10 -1.40
C LYS A 85 -4.53 12.50 -2.52
N GLU A 86 -4.05 13.30 -3.46
CA GLU A 86 -4.85 13.80 -4.58
C GLU A 86 -5.16 12.68 -5.58
N LYS A 87 -6.46 12.40 -5.79
CA LYS A 87 -6.94 11.29 -6.64
C LYS A 87 -6.47 11.43 -8.08
N SER A 88 -6.49 12.64 -8.62
CA SER A 88 -6.10 12.91 -10.01
C SER A 88 -4.60 12.71 -10.26
N CYS A 89 -3.78 12.68 -9.20
CA CYS A 89 -2.34 12.50 -9.28
C CYS A 89 -1.91 11.03 -9.15
N ARG A 90 -2.82 10.13 -8.75
CA ARG A 90 -2.52 8.69 -8.65
C ARG A 90 -2.39 8.07 -10.03
N MET A 91 -1.46 7.13 -10.18
CA MET A 91 -1.42 6.29 -11.38
C MET A 91 -2.71 5.49 -11.53
N SER A 92 -3.25 5.50 -12.75
CA SER A 92 -4.28 4.55 -13.18
C SER A 92 -3.69 3.15 -13.34
N ALA A 93 -4.55 2.12 -13.35
CA ALA A 93 -4.16 0.74 -13.62
C ALA A 93 -3.38 0.60 -14.95
N THR A 94 -3.79 1.30 -16.01
CA THR A 94 -3.10 1.30 -17.31
C THR A 94 -1.70 1.91 -17.22
N GLN A 95 -1.49 2.94 -16.39
CA GLN A 95 -0.16 3.50 -16.14
C GLN A 95 0.70 2.54 -15.30
N CYS A 96 0.13 1.91 -14.27
CA CYS A 96 0.82 0.90 -13.46
C CYS A 96 1.38 -0.24 -14.31
N LEU A 97 0.57 -0.77 -15.24
CA LEU A 97 0.99 -1.86 -16.13
C LEU A 97 2.15 -1.50 -17.06
N LYS A 98 2.39 -0.21 -17.29
CA LYS A 98 3.52 0.29 -18.10
C LYS A 98 4.72 0.72 -17.24
N HIS A 99 4.57 0.75 -15.93
CA HIS A 99 5.59 1.21 -15.01
C HIS A 99 6.82 0.32 -15.09
N GLU A 100 8.01 0.93 -15.03
CA GLU A 100 9.27 0.20 -15.19
C GLU A 100 9.39 -0.95 -14.21
N TRP A 101 8.91 -0.80 -12.98
CA TRP A 101 8.89 -1.86 -11.96
C TRP A 101 8.24 -3.16 -12.47
N LEU A 102 7.08 -3.06 -13.14
CA LEU A 102 6.32 -4.20 -13.66
C LEU A 102 6.72 -4.63 -15.08
N ASN A 103 7.63 -3.90 -15.73
CA ASN A 103 8.14 -4.31 -17.04
C ASN A 103 9.21 -5.42 -16.91
N ASN A 104 9.25 -6.31 -17.90
CA ASN A 104 10.27 -7.38 -18.00
C ASN A 104 10.37 -8.29 -16.76
N LEU A 105 9.25 -8.56 -16.08
CA LEU A 105 9.21 -9.38 -14.85
C LEU A 105 9.99 -10.71 -14.95
N PRO A 106 9.88 -11.51 -16.03
CA PRO A 106 10.61 -12.78 -16.10
C PRO A 106 12.14 -12.59 -16.07
N ALA A 107 12.65 -11.54 -16.70
CA ALA A 107 14.07 -11.23 -16.70
C ALA A 107 14.53 -10.68 -15.34
N LYS A 108 13.72 -9.84 -14.70
CA LYS A 108 13.99 -9.31 -13.35
C LYS A 108 13.95 -10.39 -12.28
N ALA A 109 12.95 -11.28 -12.32
CA ALA A 109 12.79 -12.39 -11.39
C ALA A 109 13.99 -13.35 -11.42
N LYS A 110 14.54 -13.64 -12.60
CA LYS A 110 15.76 -14.46 -12.73
C LYS A 110 17.01 -13.85 -12.07
N LYS A 111 17.08 -12.52 -11.98
CA LYS A 111 18.20 -11.80 -11.37
C LYS A 111 18.03 -11.61 -9.86
N SER A 112 16.79 -11.65 -9.37
CA SER A 112 16.49 -11.46 -7.96
C SER A 112 16.70 -12.75 -7.17
N LYS A 113 17.55 -12.69 -6.14
CA LYS A 113 17.71 -13.75 -5.12
C LYS A 113 17.16 -13.32 -3.76
N LEU A 114 16.37 -12.23 -3.73
CA LEU A 114 15.81 -11.66 -2.51
C LEU A 114 14.71 -12.56 -1.95
N ARG A 115 14.91 -13.01 -0.72
CA ARG A 115 13.84 -13.59 0.09
C ARG A 115 13.28 -12.49 0.99
N LEU A 116 12.08 -12.01 0.67
CA LEU A 116 11.43 -10.97 1.45
C LEU A 116 11.13 -11.48 2.86
N LYS A 117 11.51 -10.69 3.87
CA LYS A 117 11.07 -10.90 5.27
C LYS A 117 9.56 -10.71 5.43
N SER A 118 8.92 -10.05 4.45
CA SER A 118 7.48 -9.79 4.43
C SER A 118 6.63 -11.04 4.65
N GLN A 119 7.09 -12.22 4.23
CA GLN A 119 6.34 -13.47 4.44
C GLN A 119 6.06 -13.75 5.92
N LEU A 120 7.04 -13.53 6.81
CA LEU A 120 6.86 -13.75 8.26
C LEU A 120 5.96 -12.67 8.86
N LEU A 121 6.18 -11.42 8.49
CA LEU A 121 5.41 -10.29 9.00
C LEU A 121 3.94 -10.32 8.53
N LEU A 122 3.69 -10.72 7.28
CA LEU A 122 2.33 -10.96 6.76
C LEU A 122 1.64 -12.12 7.48
N GLN A 123 2.37 -13.20 7.81
CA GLN A 123 1.81 -14.29 8.61
C GLN A 123 1.40 -13.80 10.00
N SER A 124 2.27 -13.04 10.67
CA SER A 124 1.96 -12.40 11.95
C SER A 124 0.76 -11.46 11.83
N TYR A 125 0.72 -10.61 10.81
CA TYR A 125 -0.41 -9.73 10.52
C TYR A 125 -1.72 -10.52 10.37
N MET A 126 -1.75 -11.51 9.47
CA MET A 126 -2.93 -12.36 9.25
C MET A 126 -3.35 -13.12 10.50
N ALA A 127 -2.40 -13.60 11.30
CA ALA A 127 -2.67 -14.28 12.56
C ALA A 127 -3.41 -13.33 13.51
N HIS A 128 -2.86 -12.14 13.80
CA HIS A 128 -3.49 -11.14 14.68
C HIS A 128 -4.92 -10.80 14.24
N ARG A 129 -5.20 -10.78 12.93
CA ARG A 129 -6.55 -10.49 12.42
C ARG A 129 -7.55 -11.63 12.56
N LYS A 130 -7.11 -12.89 12.62
CA LYS A 130 -8.01 -14.04 12.87
C LYS A 130 -8.58 -14.07 14.29
N TRP A 131 -7.95 -13.35 15.23
CA TRP A 131 -8.34 -13.34 16.64
C TRP A 131 -9.11 -12.06 17.06
N LYS A 132 -9.41 -11.16 16.13
CA LYS A 132 -10.34 -10.03 16.31
C LYS A 132 -11.69 -10.37 15.71
#